data_AF-A0A960B4T5-F1
#
_entry.id   AF-A0A960B4T5-F1
#
_cell.length_a   1.000
_cell.length_b   1.000
_cell.length_c   1.000
_cell.angle_alpha   90.00
_cell.angle_beta   90.00
_cell.angle_gamma   90.00
#
_symmetry.space_group_name_H-M   'P 1'
#
loop_
_entity.id
_entity.type
_entity.pdbx_description
1 polymer ?
#
loop_
_entity_poly.entity_id
_entity_poly.type
_entity_poly.pdbx_seq_one_letter_code
_entity_poly.pdbx_strand_id
1 'polypeptide(L)' 'MKLRDPRLLADYMAVRDVSQSQLARRAGCSRQFVWQLLNDPAKRTCTDEVAGRIEEALSVLPGTIFRSSSVLPAGRR' A
#
# COMPACT_ATOMS: atom_id res chain seq x y z
N MET A 1 4.16 -0.58 -7.98
CA MET A 1 4.28 -1.19 -6.63
C MET A 1 3.29 -2.32 -6.46
N LYS A 2 3.65 -3.39 -5.74
CA LYS A 2 2.79 -4.55 -5.46
C LYS A 2 2.62 -4.74 -3.96
N LEU A 3 1.38 -4.91 -3.51
CA LEU A 3 1.04 -5.20 -2.12
C LEU A 3 1.65 -6.53 -1.70
N ARG A 4 2.39 -6.55 -0.58
CA ARG A 4 3.01 -7.76 -0.05
C ARG A 4 1.97 -8.76 0.44
N ASP A 5 1.11 -8.29 1.33
CA ASP A 5 0.06 -9.08 1.96
C ASP A 5 -1.11 -8.14 2.31
N PRO A 6 -2.34 -8.43 1.86
CA PRO A 6 -3.52 -7.66 2.27
C PRO A 6 -3.78 -7.70 3.78
N ARG A 7 -3.40 -8.77 4.48
CA ARG A 7 -3.53 -8.84 5.95
C ARG A 7 -2.62 -7.82 6.63
N LEU A 8 -1.38 -7.69 6.16
CA LEU A 8 -0.44 -6.70 6.67
C LEU A 8 -0.98 -5.27 6.56
N LEU A 9 -1.61 -4.93 5.43
CA LEU A 9 -2.27 -3.63 5.26
C LEU A 9 -3.43 -3.46 6.25
N ALA A 10 -4.29 -4.47 6.40
CA ALA A 10 -5.40 -4.43 7.36
C ALA A 10 -4.92 -4.28 8.81
N ASP A 11 -3.85 -4.97 9.20
CA ASP A 11 -3.29 -4.90 10.54
C ASP A 11 -2.75 -3.50 10.85
N TYR A 12 -2.01 -2.88 9.92
CA TYR A 12 -1.56 -1.50 10.09
C TYR A 12 -2.71 -0.50 10.17
N MET A 13 -3.77 -0.72 9.38
CA MET A 13 -4.98 0.11 9.48
C MET A 13 -5.63 -0.01 10.85
N ALA A 14 -5.74 -1.23 11.39
CA ALA A 14 -6.31 -1.48 12.72
C ALA A 14 -5.46 -0.88 13.84
N VAL A 15 -4.14 -1.08 13.81
CA VAL A 15 -3.20 -0.52 14.82
C VAL A 15 -3.22 1.01 14.82
N ARG A 16 -3.43 1.64 13.67
CA ARG A 16 -3.46 3.11 13.53
C ARG A 16 -4.86 3.70 13.65
N ASP A 17 -5.89 2.88 13.86
CA ASP A 17 -7.30 3.26 13.83
C ASP A 17 -7.68 4.08 12.57
N VAL A 18 -7.17 3.65 11.42
CA VAL A 18 -7.40 4.30 10.13
C VAL A 18 -8.43 3.51 9.33
N SER A 19 -9.59 4.11 9.07
CA SER A 19 -10.60 3.53 8.19
C SER A 19 -10.20 3.57 6.71
N GLN A 20 -10.82 2.73 5.86
CA GLN A 20 -10.57 2.75 4.41
C GLN A 20 -10.82 4.12 3.77
N SER A 21 -11.83 4.85 4.25
CA SER A 21 -12.18 6.19 3.74
C SER A 21 -11.12 7.22 4.10
N GLN A 22 -10.62 7.18 5.35
CA GLN A 22 -9.54 8.06 5.80
C GLN A 22 -8.24 7.76 5.04
N LEU A 23 -7.91 6.47 4.88
CA LEU A 23 -6.74 6.04 4.12
C LEU A 23 -6.81 6.53 2.67
N ALA A 24 -7.95 6.33 2.01
CA ALA A 24 -8.18 6.77 0.64
C ALA A 24 -7.97 8.28 0.47
N ARG A 25 -8.52 9.08 1.39
CA ARG A 25 -8.35 10.55 1.38
C ARG A 25 -6.89 10.96 1.54
N ARG A 26 -6.15 10.36 2.49
CA ARG A 26 -4.73 10.66 2.71
C ARG A 26 -3.85 10.19 1.56
N ALA A 27 -4.21 9.06 0.94
CA ALA A 27 -3.47 8.47 -0.17
C ALA A 27 -3.79 9.10 -1.54
N GLY A 28 -4.81 9.96 -1.62
CA GLY A 28 -5.27 10.52 -2.89
C GLY A 28 -5.88 9.47 -3.83
N CYS A 29 -6.56 8.46 -3.28
CA CYS A 29 -7.21 7.40 -4.05
C CYS A 29 -8.67 7.18 -3.59
N SER A 30 -9.38 6.24 -4.22
CA SER A 30 -10.78 5.96 -3.86
C SER A 30 -10.90 4.91 -2.74
N ARG A 31 -11.97 4.98 -1.93
CA ARG A 31 -12.27 3.94 -0.93
C ARG A 31 -12.42 2.55 -1.57
N GLN A 32 -13.04 2.50 -2.76
CA GLN A 32 -13.18 1.26 -3.52
C GLN A 32 -11.83 0.67 -3.90
N PHE A 33 -10.86 1.51 -4.24
CA PHE A 33 -9.50 1.06 -4.54
C PHE A 33 -8.82 0.44 -3.30
N VAL A 34 -8.96 1.06 -2.12
CA VAL A 34 -8.47 0.47 -0.85
C VAL A 34 -9.16 -0.87 -0.57
N TRP A 35 -10.46 -0.96 -0.79
CA TRP A 35 -11.18 -2.23 -0.66
C TRP A 35 -10.66 -3.30 -1.63
N GLN A 36 -10.38 -2.95 -2.88
CA GLN A 36 -9.81 -3.86 -3.88
C GLN A 36 -8.43 -4.36 -3.46
N LEU A 37 -7.55 -3.49 -2.95
CA LEU A 37 -6.25 -3.91 -2.41
C LEU A 37 -6.38 -4.97 -1.32
N LEU A 38 -7.39 -4.83 -0.45
CA LEU A 38 -7.63 -5.75 0.66
C LEU A 38 -8.30 -7.06 0.25
N ASN A 39 -9.20 -7.03 -0.73
CA ASN A 39 -10.13 -8.15 -0.98
C ASN A 39 -9.99 -8.79 -2.37
N ASP A 40 -9.45 -8.09 -3.36
CA ASP A 40 -9.37 -8.56 -4.74
C ASP A 40 -7.93 -9.04 -5.07
N PRO A 41 -7.71 -10.37 -5.25
CA PRO A 41 -6.41 -10.91 -5.59
C PRO A 41 -5.84 -10.38 -6.91
N ALA A 42 -6.70 -9.99 -7.86
CA ALA A 42 -6.29 -9.45 -9.15
C ALA A 42 -5.85 -7.98 -9.08
N LYS A 43 -6.18 -7.28 -7.98
CA LYS A 43 -5.91 -5.85 -7.80
C LYS A 43 -5.01 -5.58 -6.60
N ARG A 44 -3.79 -6.13 -6.66
CA ARG A 44 -2.73 -5.95 -5.64
C ARG A 44 -1.63 -4.98 -6.06
N THR A 45 -1.88 -4.11 -7.04
CA THR A 45 -0.85 -3.21 -7.59
C THR A 45 -1.33 -1.77 -7.61
N CYS A 46 -0.40 -0.85 -7.32
CA CYS A 46 -0.61 0.59 -7.35
C CYS A 46 0.63 1.31 -7.91
N THR A 47 0.51 2.60 -8.19
CA THR A 47 1.65 3.45 -8.53
C THR A 47 2.58 3.63 -7.32
N ASP A 48 3.82 4.04 -7.57
CA ASP A 48 4.78 4.33 -6.50
C ASP A 48 4.30 5.46 -5.57
N GLU A 49 3.75 6.52 -6.17
CA GLU A 49 3.17 7.66 -5.46
C GLU A 49 2.04 7.24 -4.50
N VAL A 50 1.10 6.40 -4.95
CA VAL A 50 0.00 5.92 -4.10
C VAL A 50 0.51 4.99 -3.00
N ALA A 51 1.48 4.13 -3.30
CA ALA A 51 2.12 3.27 -2.30
C ALA A 51 2.77 4.10 -1.18
N GLY A 52 3.57 5.10 -1.57
CA GLY A 52 4.26 6.00 -0.63
C GLY A 52 3.27 6.73 0.27
N ARG A 53 2.19 7.29 -0.28
CA ARG A 53 1.17 7.98 0.54
C ARG A 53 0.39 7.03 1.45
N ILE A 54 0.14 5.78 1.05
CA ILE A 54 -0.50 4.79 1.93
C ILE A 54 0.42 4.46 3.11
N GLU A 55 1.71 4.22 2.86
CA GLU A 55 2.69 3.92 3.90
C GLU A 55 2.89 5.12 4.83
N GLU A 56 2.96 6.33 4.30
CA GLU A 56 2.99 7.58 5.07
C GLU A 56 1.74 7.77 5.94
N ALA A 57 0.54 7.54 5.36
CA ALA A 57 -0.73 7.70 6.06
C ALA A 57 -0.91 6.72 7.25
N LEU A 58 -0.21 5.59 7.21
CA LEU A 58 -0.14 4.58 8.27
C LEU A 58 1.11 4.73 9.15
N SER A 59 1.93 5.76 8.89
CA SER A 59 3.20 6.03 9.56
C SER A 59 4.10 4.79 9.57
N VAL A 60 4.29 4.22 8.39
CA VAL A 60 5.12 3.05 8.11
C VAL A 60 6.24 3.45 7.16
N LEU A 61 7.43 2.84 7.34
CA LEU A 61 8.57 3.10 6.45
C LEU A 61 8.26 2.68 5.00
N PRO A 62 8.74 3.44 4.00
CA PRO A 62 8.58 3.10 2.60
C PRO A 62 9.05 1.68 2.28
N GLY A 63 8.26 0.96 1.49
CA GLY A 63 8.55 -0.40 1.06
C GLY A 63 8.12 -1.49 2.05
N THR A 64 7.53 -1.15 3.20
CA THR A 64 7.09 -2.14 4.21
C THR A 64 5.83 -2.88 3.79
N ILE A 65 4.84 -2.17 3.26
CA ILE A 65 3.53 -2.70 2.83
C ILE A 65 3.59 -3.07 1.34
N PHE A 66 4.26 -2.25 0.54
CA PHE A 66 4.40 -2.47 -0.89
C PHE A 66 5.84 -2.83 -1.27
N ARG A 67 6.02 -3.73 -2.24
CA ARG A 67 7.33 -3.98 -2.86
C ARG A 67 7.35 -3.44 -4.28
N SER A 68 8.50 -2.94 -4.70
CA SER A 68 8.74 -2.76 -6.13
C SER A 68 8.69 -4.13 -6.80
N SER A 69 7.95 -4.22 -7.91
CA SER A 69 7.99 -5.40 -8.78
C SER A 69 9.27 -5.41 -9.62
N SER A 70 10.16 -4.42 -9.46
CA SER A 70 11.45 -4.41 -10.14
C SER A 70 12.29 -5.57 -9.62
N VAL A 71 12.38 -6.57 -10.48
CA VAL A 71 13.59 -7.36 -10.68
C VAL A 71 14.79 -6.41 -10.58
N LEU A 72 15.75 -6.76 -9.71
CA LEU A 72 17.09 -6.19 -9.46
C LEU A 72 17.44 -4.86 -10.19
N PRO A 73 17.91 -3.81 -9.50
CA PRO A 73 18.91 -2.97 -10.13
C PRO A 73 20.17 -3.83 -10.30
N ALA A 74 20.46 -4.19 -11.55
CA ALA A 74 21.76 -4.68 -11.96
C ALA A 74 22.83 -3.73 -11.41
N GLY A 75 23.75 -4.29 -10.62
CA GLY A 75 25.08 -3.78 -10.30
C GLY A 75 25.24 -2.29 -10.00
N ARG A 76 25.74 -1.99 -8.79
CA ARG A 76 26.80 -0.98 -8.67
C ARG A 76 27.99 -1.61 -7.95
N ARG A 77 29.13 -1.35 -8.58
CA ARG A 77 30.47 -1.93 -8.44
C ARG A 77 31.07 -1.75 -7.05
#